data_AF-J8FRE9-F1
#
_entry.id   AF-J8FRE9-F1
#
_cell.length_a   1.000
_cell.length_b   1.000
_cell.length_c   1.000
_cell.angle_alpha   90.00
_cell.angle_beta   90.00
_cell.angle_gamma   90.00
#
_symmetry.space_group_name_H-M   'P 1'
#
loop_
_entity.id
_entity.type
_entity.pdbx_description
1 polymer ?
#
loop_
_entity_poly.entity_id
_entity_poly.type
_entity_poly.pdbx_seq_one_letter_code
_entity_poly.pdbx_strand_id
1 'polypeptide(L)'
;MEETPEVFNSFFKDGKYEFKKYQNDLLFDYDGFLGRNLSASYAPKKNDEEYKSFVFLLSELFEKHSKNGKIVLQNITRSYLGNV
;
A
#
# COMPACT_ATOMS: atom_id res chain seq x y z
N MET A 1 11.02 6.94 0.55
CA MET A 1 12.16 6.01 0.47
C MET A 1 12.95 6.36 -0.77
N GLU A 2 14.18 6.79 -0.55
CA GLU A 2 15.16 6.98 -1.62
C GLU A 2 15.49 5.63 -2.26
N GLU A 3 15.90 5.66 -3.52
CA GLU A 3 16.34 4.47 -4.24
C GLU A 3 17.56 3.87 -3.54
N THR A 4 17.63 2.55 -3.47
CA THR A 4 18.86 1.81 -3.18
C THR A 4 19.25 1.01 -4.42
N PRO A 5 19.87 1.65 -5.44
CA PRO A 5 20.24 1.00 -6.69
C PRO A 5 21.10 -0.25 -6.48
N GLU A 6 21.88 -0.27 -5.39
CA GLU A 6 22.77 -1.38 -5.02
C GLU A 6 22.06 -2.73 -4.90
N VAL A 7 20.85 -2.76 -4.32
CA VAL A 7 20.11 -4.02 -4.14
C VAL A 7 19.72 -4.60 -5.49
N PHE A 8 19.17 -3.78 -6.39
CA PHE A 8 18.74 -4.23 -7.72
C PHE A 8 19.94 -4.56 -8.62
N ASN A 9 21.01 -3.76 -8.55
CA ASN A 9 22.24 -4.01 -9.30
C ASN A 9 22.90 -5.34 -8.89
N SER A 10 22.84 -5.73 -7.63
CA SER A 10 23.36 -7.03 -7.17
C SER A 10 22.45 -8.22 -7.53
N PHE A 11 21.17 -7.98 -7.73
CA PHE A 11 20.18 -9.04 -7.96
C PHE A 11 20.13 -9.48 -9.43
N PHE A 12 20.17 -8.53 -10.36
CA PHE A 12 20.12 -8.84 -11.78
C PHE A 12 21.51 -9.16 -12.33
N LYS A 13 21.56 -10.09 -13.28
CA LYS A 13 22.78 -10.47 -13.98
C LYS A 13 23.49 -9.24 -14.57
N ASP A 14 24.78 -9.10 -14.24
CA ASP A 14 25.63 -7.98 -14.61
C ASP A 14 25.08 -6.59 -14.17
N GLY A 15 24.15 -6.56 -13.22
CA GLY A 15 23.45 -5.35 -12.79
C GLY A 15 22.54 -4.73 -13.84
N LYS A 16 22.11 -5.49 -14.85
CA LYS A 16 21.32 -4.99 -15.97
C LYS A 16 19.84 -5.32 -15.84
N TYR A 17 19.01 -4.28 -15.82
CA TYR A 17 17.56 -4.36 -15.84
C TYR A 17 16.94 -3.14 -16.55
N GLU A 18 15.74 -3.32 -17.07
CA GLU A 18 14.85 -2.24 -17.47
C GLU A 18 14.08 -1.74 -16.25
N PHE A 19 14.04 -0.41 -16.07
CA PHE A 19 13.27 0.23 -15.01
C PHE A 19 12.13 1.07 -15.57
N LYS A 20 10.93 0.91 -15.00
CA LYS A 20 9.78 1.78 -15.28
C LYS A 20 9.09 2.21 -13.99
N LYS A 21 8.57 3.43 -14.01
CA LYS A 21 7.81 4.03 -12.92
C LYS A 21 6.44 4.46 -13.44
N TYR A 22 5.40 4.07 -12.73
CA TYR A 22 4.01 4.40 -13.07
C TYR A 22 3.33 5.06 -11.87
N GLN A 23 2.67 6.20 -12.10
CA GLN A 23 1.72 6.71 -11.13
C GLN A 23 0.51 5.77 -11.11
N ASN A 24 0.14 5.27 -9.93
CA ASN A 24 -0.93 4.29 -9.78
C ASN A 24 -1.64 4.51 -8.45
N ASP A 25 -2.28 5.68 -8.32
CA ASP A 25 -3.02 6.05 -7.12
C ASP A 25 -4.14 5.07 -6.82
N LEU A 26 -4.26 4.70 -5.55
CA LEU A 26 -5.29 3.77 -5.10
C LEU A 26 -6.46 4.55 -4.55
N LEU A 27 -7.62 4.42 -5.19
CA LEU A 27 -8.86 5.08 -4.80
C LEU A 27 -9.75 4.10 -4.03
N PHE A 28 -10.20 4.49 -2.85
CA PHE A 28 -11.08 3.66 -2.02
C PHE A 28 -12.31 4.44 -1.56
N ASP A 29 -13.47 3.79 -1.55
CA ASP A 29 -14.58 4.18 -0.67
C ASP A 29 -14.36 3.60 0.73
N TYR A 30 -15.33 3.83 1.61
CA TYR A 30 -15.29 3.39 3.00
C TYR A 30 -15.06 1.87 3.10
N ASP A 31 -15.86 1.07 2.41
CA ASP A 31 -15.77 -0.39 2.45
C ASP A 31 -14.44 -0.88 1.88
N GLY A 32 -13.98 -0.31 0.76
CA GLY A 32 -12.68 -0.63 0.19
C GLY A 32 -11.52 -0.26 1.10
N PHE A 33 -11.59 0.90 1.77
CA PHE A 33 -10.57 1.34 2.70
C PHE A 33 -10.52 0.45 3.95
N LEU A 34 -11.68 0.16 4.55
CA LEU A 34 -11.77 -0.70 5.71
C LEU A 34 -11.33 -2.13 5.38
N GLY A 35 -11.83 -2.70 4.28
CA GLY A 35 -11.46 -4.03 3.80
C GLY A 35 -9.96 -4.18 3.54
N ARG A 36 -9.34 -3.19 2.88
CA ARG A 36 -7.89 -3.17 2.66
C ARG A 36 -7.12 -3.25 3.99
N ASN A 37 -7.48 -2.42 4.96
CA ASN A 37 -6.77 -2.38 6.24
C ASN A 37 -7.00 -3.65 7.07
N LEU A 38 -8.21 -4.22 7.04
CA LEU A 38 -8.53 -5.47 7.73
C LEU A 38 -7.92 -6.72 7.09
N SER A 39 -7.52 -6.65 5.81
CA SER A 39 -6.85 -7.75 5.11
C SER A 39 -5.34 -7.83 5.36
N ALA A 40 -4.76 -6.82 6.03
CA ALA A 40 -3.33 -6.80 6.33
C ALA A 40 -2.96 -7.93 7.31
N SER A 41 -1.80 -8.56 7.11
CA SER A 41 -1.35 -9.68 7.95
C SER A 41 -1.16 -9.32 9.43
N TYR A 42 -1.02 -8.03 9.74
CA TYR A 42 -0.89 -7.48 11.08
C TYR A 42 -2.20 -6.93 11.66
N ALA A 43 -3.32 -7.00 10.91
CA ALA A 43 -4.59 -6.50 11.42
C ALA A 43 -5.11 -7.40 12.56
N PRO A 44 -5.70 -6.82 13.63
CA PRO A 44 -6.34 -7.61 14.67
C PRO A 44 -7.48 -8.44 14.08
N LYS A 45 -7.65 -9.65 14.60
CA LYS A 45 -8.75 -10.55 14.23
C LYS A 45 -10.01 -10.12 14.97
N LYS A 46 -11.18 -10.53 14.47
CA LYS A 46 -12.49 -10.21 15.07
C LYS A 46 -12.64 -10.56 16.55
N ASN A 47 -11.88 -11.55 17.03
CA ASN A 47 -11.93 -12.02 18.41
C ASN A 47 -10.89 -11.34 19.31
N ASP A 48 -10.00 -10.53 18.75
CA ASP A 48 -9.01 -9.78 19.51
C ASP A 48 -9.69 -8.55 20.14
N GLU A 49 -9.26 -8.17 21.35
CA GLU A 49 -9.90 -7.10 22.14
C GLU A 49 -9.84 -5.75 21.41
N GLU A 50 -8.76 -5.53 20.65
CA GLU A 50 -8.45 -4.30 19.95
C GLU A 50 -9.24 -4.12 18.64
N TYR A 51 -9.88 -5.18 18.12
CA TYR A 51 -10.53 -5.16 16.81
C TYR A 51 -11.56 -4.03 16.66
N LYS A 52 -12.42 -3.86 17.66
CA LYS A 52 -13.47 -2.83 17.64
C LYS A 52 -12.87 -1.43 17.62
N SER A 53 -11.84 -1.20 18.43
CA SER A 53 -11.11 0.07 18.47
C SER A 53 -10.41 0.35 17.14
N PHE A 54 -9.79 -0.67 16.55
CA PHE A 54 -9.14 -0.56 15.25
C PHE A 54 -10.12 -0.15 14.14
N VAL A 55 -11.27 -0.82 14.04
CA VAL A 55 -12.32 -0.49 13.06
C VAL A 55 -12.87 0.93 13.28
N PHE A 56 -13.10 1.32 14.54
CA PHE A 56 -13.58 2.65 14.90
C PHE A 56 -12.60 3.74 14.46
N LEU A 57 -11.33 3.62 14.82
CA LEU A 57 -10.29 4.60 14.48
C LEU A 57 -10.05 4.68 12.97
N LEU A 58 -10.11 3.55 12.24
CA LEU A 58 -10.05 3.55 10.78
C LEU A 58 -11.24 4.29 10.17
N SER A 59 -12.43 4.14 10.75
CA SER A 59 -13.62 4.83 10.29
C SER A 59 -13.50 6.34 10.51
N GLU A 60 -13.02 6.78 11.67
CA GLU A 60 -12.74 8.19 11.94
C GLU A 60 -11.68 8.77 10.98
N LEU A 61 -10.63 8.01 10.69
CA LEU A 61 -9.61 8.41 9.71
C LEU A 61 -10.21 8.58 8.31
N PHE A 62 -11.10 7.66 7.89
CA PHE A 62 -11.77 7.76 6.62
C PHE A 62 -12.64 9.01 6.54
N GLU A 63 -13.52 9.24 7.52
CA GLU A 63 -14.39 10.41 7.56
C GLU A 63 -13.61 11.72 7.53
N LYS A 64 -12.51 11.80 8.30
CA LYS A 64 -11.67 13.00 8.37
C LYS A 64 -10.98 13.33 7.05
N HIS A 65 -10.60 12.33 6.26
CA HIS A 65 -9.71 12.50 5.11
C HIS A 65 -10.36 12.23 3.75
N SER A 66 -11.54 11.61 3.73
CA SER A 66 -12.28 11.38 2.50
C SER A 66 -12.78 12.70 1.90
N LYS A 67 -12.87 12.72 0.57
CA LYS A 67 -13.51 13.80 -0.19
C LYS A 67 -14.52 13.15 -1.11
N ASN A 68 -15.78 13.57 -1.01
CA ASN A 68 -16.90 12.97 -1.76
C ASN A 68 -16.98 11.44 -1.57
N GLY A 69 -16.79 10.96 -0.33
CA GLY A 69 -16.87 9.54 0.00
C GLY A 69 -15.74 8.67 -0.57
N LYS A 70 -14.64 9.28 -0.98
CA LYS A 70 -13.45 8.57 -1.47
C LYS A 70 -12.17 9.11 -0.83
N ILE A 71 -11.22 8.22 -0.58
CA ILE A 71 -9.84 8.56 -0.20
C ILE A 71 -8.88 8.13 -1.30
N VAL A 72 -7.86 8.96 -1.56
CA VAL A 72 -6.81 8.68 -2.54
C VAL A 72 -5.53 8.40 -1.77
N LEU A 73 -5.01 7.19 -1.88
CA LEU A 73 -3.67 6.85 -1.42
C LEU A 73 -2.71 7.00 -2.59
N GLN A 74 -1.84 8.00 -2.51
CA GLN A 74 -0.82 8.21 -3.53
C GLN A 74 0.10 7.01 -3.59
N ASN A 75 0.25 6.43 -4.78
CA ASN A 75 1.03 5.22 -4.94
C ASN A 75 1.75 5.21 -6.28
N ILE A 76 2.98 4.71 -6.23
CA ILE A 76 3.87 4.62 -7.39
C ILE A 76 4.25 3.17 -7.53
N THR A 77 3.90 2.59 -8.67
CA THR A 77 4.35 1.25 -9.04
C THR A 77 5.70 1.36 -9.74
N ARG A 78 6.69 0.63 -9.24
CA ARG A 78 8.02 0.51 -9.84
C ARG A 78 8.18 -0.90 -10.40
N SER A 79 8.64 -1.01 -11.64
CA SER A 79 8.88 -2.26 -12.33
C SER A 79 10.36 -2.37 -12.68
N TYR A 80 10.94 -3.52 -12.37
CA TYR A 80 12.32 -3.90 -12.69
C TYR A 80 12.28 -5.21 -13.44
N LEU A 81 12.81 -5.25 -14.66
CA LEU A 81 12.79 -6.42 -15.53
C LEU A 81 14.20 -6.72 -16.03
N GLY A 82 14.72 -7.90 -15.75
CA GLY A 82 16.05 -8.33 -16.16
C GLY A 82 16.24 -9.82 -15.97
N ASN A 83 17.38 -10.32 -16.43
CA ASN A 83 17.80 -11.70 -16.14
C ASN A 83 18.45 -11.76 -14.76
N VAL A 84 18.33 -12.90 -14.07
CA VAL A 84 18.97 -13.18 -12.78
C VAL A 84 20.09 -14.20 -12.93
#